data_AF-A0A7Y1SR76-F1
#
_entry.id   AF-A0A7Y1SR76-F1
#
_cell.length_a   1.000
_cell.length_b   1.000
_cell.length_c   1.000
_cell.angle_alpha   90.00
_cell.angle_beta   90.00
_cell.angle_gamma   90.00
#
_symmetry.space_group_name_H-M   'P 1'
#
loop_
_entity.id
_entity.type
_entity.pdbx_description
1 polymer ?
#
loop_
_entity_poly.entity_id
_entity_poly.type
_entity_poly.pdbx_seq_one_letter_code
_entity_poly.pdbx_strand_id
1 'polypeptide(L)'
;MGAVITGIARTAIGRFSGSLSSLRAVDLGASAIEGALDRSGLEPDKVDEVIFGQVLQAGEGQITSRVAATRAGVPMTVPAITINKVCLSGLAAIGLADRSIRLGESSFVVAGGMESMSNAPHVLKELRAGSRLGDATLVDVMLHDGLFCAFDQCTMGESSDLKNRQLGISREEQDEWSAASHARTITATESGAFADEIVPVTIPQRKGDAVVFDTDEGVRAGTTSETLGRLRPAFVDDGTITAGNASQISDGGAAVVAADRGAAEAAGLPILAEVVAYGQIGGRDATLHERP
;
A
#
# COMPACT_ATOMS: atom_id res chain seq x y z
N MET A 1 15.54 -1.89 23.13
CA MET A 1 16.08 -1.58 21.79
C MET A 1 14.92 -1.59 20.80
N GLY A 2 15.07 -1.01 19.63
CA GLY A 2 14.06 -1.13 18.58
C GLY A 2 13.99 -2.55 18.03
N ALA A 3 12.87 -2.90 17.42
CA ALA A 3 12.79 -4.09 16.59
C ALA A 3 13.81 -4.00 15.44
N VAL A 4 14.36 -5.13 15.04
CA VAL A 4 15.20 -5.26 13.84
C VAL A 4 14.38 -5.81 12.68
N ILE A 5 14.73 -5.44 11.46
CA ILE A 5 14.11 -5.99 10.25
C ILE A 5 15.02 -7.10 9.70
N THR A 6 14.47 -8.29 9.54
CA THR A 6 15.22 -9.49 9.11
C THR A 6 14.88 -9.92 7.69
N GLY A 7 13.73 -9.51 7.15
CA GLY A 7 13.35 -9.77 5.76
C GLY A 7 12.38 -8.71 5.25
N ILE A 8 12.43 -8.43 3.94
CA ILE A 8 11.52 -7.50 3.26
C ILE A 8 11.09 -8.09 1.92
N ALA A 9 9.85 -7.83 1.53
CA ALA A 9 9.40 -8.12 0.18
C ALA A 9 8.20 -7.27 -0.21
N ARG A 10 8.09 -6.95 -1.49
CA ARG A 10 6.90 -6.34 -2.08
C ARG A 10 6.57 -6.98 -3.42
N THR A 11 5.32 -6.97 -3.82
CA THR A 11 4.98 -7.24 -5.22
C THR A 11 5.49 -6.08 -6.09
N ALA A 12 5.60 -6.32 -7.40
CA ALA A 12 5.54 -5.21 -8.34
C ALA A 12 4.19 -4.48 -8.18
N ILE A 13 4.17 -3.18 -8.48
CA ILE A 13 2.99 -2.33 -8.39
C ILE A 13 2.24 -2.38 -9.73
N GLY A 14 1.01 -2.86 -9.67
CA GLY A 14 0.05 -2.85 -10.78
C GLY A 14 -0.61 -1.48 -10.92
N ARG A 15 -0.95 -1.06 -12.13
CA ARG A 15 -1.79 0.12 -12.37
C ARG A 15 -3.26 -0.28 -12.30
N PHE A 16 -4.14 0.70 -12.11
CA PHE A 16 -5.58 0.48 -12.08
C PHE A 16 -6.11 -0.29 -13.29
N SER A 17 -6.89 -1.34 -13.03
CA SER A 17 -7.40 -2.28 -14.04
C SER A 17 -6.31 -2.90 -14.93
N GLY A 18 -5.09 -3.04 -14.38
CA GLY A 18 -3.91 -3.54 -15.06
C GLY A 18 -3.60 -5.00 -14.76
N SER A 19 -2.30 -5.35 -14.74
CA SER A 19 -1.88 -6.76 -14.68
C SER A 19 -2.33 -7.50 -13.43
N LEU A 20 -2.41 -6.81 -12.29
CA LEU A 20 -2.81 -7.41 -11.01
C LEU A 20 -4.33 -7.42 -10.77
N SER A 21 -5.13 -6.86 -11.68
CA SER A 21 -6.58 -6.67 -11.48
C SER A 21 -7.41 -7.96 -11.34
N SER A 22 -6.86 -9.12 -11.68
CA SER A 22 -7.50 -10.42 -11.49
C SER A 22 -7.24 -11.04 -10.11
N LEU A 23 -6.34 -10.45 -9.32
CA LEU A 23 -5.94 -10.91 -8.00
C LEU A 23 -6.54 -10.01 -6.93
N ARG A 24 -6.93 -10.60 -5.80
CA ARG A 24 -7.44 -9.82 -4.67
C ARG A 24 -6.29 -9.29 -3.82
N ALA A 25 -6.56 -8.28 -2.99
CA ALA A 25 -5.56 -7.71 -2.09
C ALA A 25 -4.88 -8.79 -1.22
N VAL A 26 -5.65 -9.77 -0.72
CA VAL A 26 -5.13 -10.88 0.08
C VAL A 26 -4.19 -11.83 -0.67
N ASP A 27 -4.29 -11.95 -1.99
CA ASP A 27 -3.37 -12.75 -2.81
C ASP A 27 -2.02 -12.01 -2.95
N LEU A 28 -2.07 -10.68 -3.13
CA LEU A 28 -0.89 -9.82 -3.19
C LEU A 28 -0.17 -9.75 -1.84
N GLY A 29 -0.94 -9.61 -0.75
CA GLY A 29 -0.40 -9.66 0.61
C GLY A 29 0.22 -11.01 0.94
N ALA A 30 -0.38 -12.13 0.53
CA ALA A 30 0.20 -13.46 0.72
C ALA A 30 1.56 -13.58 0.03
N SER A 31 1.66 -13.15 -1.23
CA SER A 31 2.92 -13.16 -2.00
C SER A 31 4.01 -12.33 -1.31
N ALA A 32 3.65 -11.15 -0.78
CA ALA A 32 4.59 -10.32 -0.04
C ALA A 32 5.03 -10.96 1.29
N ILE A 33 4.12 -11.57 2.05
CA ILE A 33 4.44 -12.26 3.32
C ILE A 33 5.38 -13.45 3.05
N GLU A 34 5.05 -14.29 2.07
CA GLU A 34 5.88 -15.43 1.67
C GLU A 34 7.29 -14.97 1.29
N GLY A 35 7.40 -13.97 0.40
CA GLY A 35 8.70 -13.44 0.00
C GLY A 35 9.51 -12.83 1.16
N ALA A 36 8.86 -12.19 2.13
CA ALA A 36 9.56 -11.61 3.27
C ALA A 36 10.04 -12.67 4.27
N LEU A 37 9.25 -13.73 4.50
CA LEU A 37 9.64 -14.87 5.34
C LEU A 37 10.80 -15.64 4.69
N ASP A 38 10.71 -15.94 3.40
CA ASP A 38 11.77 -16.61 2.63
C ASP A 38 13.09 -15.85 2.71
N ARG A 39 13.06 -14.54 2.47
CA ARG A 39 14.27 -13.70 2.54
C ARG A 39 14.81 -13.52 3.96
N SER A 40 13.93 -13.59 4.97
CA SER A 40 14.37 -13.62 6.36
C SER A 40 14.99 -14.97 6.75
N GLY A 41 14.61 -16.07 6.10
CA GLY A 41 14.89 -17.44 6.56
C GLY A 41 14.13 -17.82 7.84
N LEU A 42 13.06 -17.09 8.18
CA LEU A 42 12.23 -17.38 9.35
C LEU A 42 11.15 -18.39 8.98
N GLU A 43 11.12 -19.51 9.69
CA GLU A 43 10.06 -20.51 9.53
C GLU A 43 8.68 -19.90 9.92
N PRO A 44 7.61 -20.12 9.12
CA PRO A 44 6.31 -19.52 9.39
C PRO A 44 5.71 -19.85 10.77
N ASP A 45 6.10 -20.98 11.37
CA ASP A 45 5.65 -21.42 12.70
C ASP A 45 6.30 -20.67 13.87
N LYS A 46 7.32 -19.85 13.60
CA LYS A 46 7.98 -18.97 14.58
C LYS A 46 7.36 -17.57 14.64
N VAL A 47 6.44 -17.25 13.74
CA VAL A 47 5.75 -15.96 13.76
C VAL A 47 4.79 -15.92 14.95
N ASP A 48 4.91 -14.89 15.79
CA ASP A 48 4.05 -14.69 16.96
C ASP A 48 2.78 -13.93 16.60
N GLU A 49 2.85 -13.00 15.63
CA GLU A 49 1.73 -12.14 15.25
C GLU A 49 1.84 -11.66 13.78
N VAL A 50 0.70 -11.45 13.12
CA VAL A 50 0.63 -10.75 11.83
C VAL A 50 -0.19 -9.46 11.93
N ILE A 51 0.42 -8.34 11.59
CA ILE A 51 -0.23 -7.02 11.58
C ILE A 51 -0.20 -6.49 10.15
N PHE A 52 -1.35 -6.37 9.49
CA PHE A 52 -1.37 -5.98 8.08
C PHE A 52 -2.38 -4.88 7.78
N GLY A 53 -1.95 -3.88 7.02
CA GLY A 53 -2.76 -2.77 6.58
C GLY A 53 -3.59 -3.11 5.33
N GLN A 54 -4.87 -2.74 5.33
CA GLN A 54 -5.70 -2.70 4.12
C GLN A 54 -6.80 -1.66 4.31
N VAL A 55 -7.01 -0.77 3.33
CA VAL A 55 -7.99 0.31 3.42
C VAL A 55 -9.32 -0.14 2.83
N LEU A 56 -9.31 -0.66 1.60
CA LEU A 56 -10.52 -1.02 0.87
C LEU A 56 -10.92 -2.46 1.23
N GLN A 57 -11.69 -2.61 2.31
CA GLN A 57 -12.06 -3.92 2.87
C GLN A 57 -13.48 -4.38 2.48
N ALA A 58 -14.26 -3.54 1.80
CA ALA A 58 -15.65 -3.85 1.48
C ALA A 58 -15.75 -5.09 0.58
N GLY A 59 -16.42 -6.14 1.07
CA GLY A 59 -16.63 -7.37 0.32
C GLY A 59 -15.45 -8.36 0.34
N GLU A 60 -14.33 -8.03 0.98
CA GLU A 60 -13.13 -8.87 1.00
C GLU A 60 -13.21 -10.08 1.94
N GLY A 61 -14.20 -10.07 2.84
CA GLY A 61 -14.41 -11.11 3.85
C GLY A 61 -13.87 -10.73 5.23
N GLN A 62 -13.75 -11.72 6.12
CA GLN A 62 -13.29 -11.49 7.49
C GLN A 62 -11.77 -11.45 7.57
N ILE A 63 -11.24 -10.44 8.27
CA ILE A 63 -9.84 -10.35 8.72
C ILE A 63 -8.87 -10.68 7.58
N THR A 64 -8.77 -9.79 6.59
CA THR A 64 -8.02 -10.04 5.37
C THR A 64 -6.54 -10.37 5.64
N SER A 65 -5.94 -9.76 6.66
CA SER A 65 -4.57 -10.11 7.10
C SER A 65 -4.43 -11.57 7.51
N ARG A 66 -5.44 -12.16 8.17
CA ARG A 66 -5.45 -13.57 8.55
C ARG A 66 -5.51 -14.48 7.31
N VAL A 67 -6.32 -14.10 6.32
CA VAL A 67 -6.44 -14.82 5.06
C VAL A 67 -5.11 -14.79 4.29
N ALA A 68 -4.49 -13.61 4.20
CA ALA A 68 -3.18 -13.44 3.55
C ALA A 68 -2.09 -14.25 4.26
N ALA A 69 -1.99 -14.17 5.59
CA ALA A 69 -1.03 -14.92 6.40
C ALA A 69 -1.17 -16.44 6.20
N THR A 70 -2.40 -16.96 6.27
CA THR A 70 -2.67 -18.39 6.10
C THR A 70 -2.30 -18.88 4.70
N ARG A 71 -2.52 -18.04 3.67
CA ARG A 71 -2.13 -18.35 2.28
C ARG A 71 -0.62 -18.36 2.08
N ALA A 72 0.11 -17.53 2.83
CA ALA A 72 1.56 -17.50 2.86
C ALA A 72 2.19 -18.59 3.76
N GLY A 73 1.41 -19.55 4.26
CA GLY A 73 1.91 -20.66 5.06
C GLY A 73 2.02 -20.39 6.57
N VAL A 74 1.67 -19.18 7.05
CA VAL A 74 1.65 -18.88 8.48
C VAL A 74 0.55 -19.72 9.16
N PRO A 75 0.85 -20.48 10.24
CA PRO A 75 -0.13 -21.36 10.86
C PRO A 75 -1.36 -20.65 11.42
N MET A 76 -2.48 -21.36 11.43
CA MET A 76 -3.74 -20.86 12.01
C MET A 76 -3.67 -20.62 13.54
N THR A 77 -2.60 -21.02 14.21
CA THR A 77 -2.37 -20.70 15.63
C THR A 77 -1.88 -19.25 15.83
N VAL A 78 -1.36 -18.60 14.79
CA VAL A 78 -0.75 -17.25 14.88
C VAL A 78 -1.83 -16.16 14.78
N PRO A 79 -2.03 -15.31 15.81
CA PRO A 79 -3.00 -14.22 15.74
C PRO A 79 -2.69 -13.24 14.61
N ALA A 80 -3.74 -12.65 14.03
CA ALA A 80 -3.60 -11.64 12.99
C ALA A 80 -4.64 -10.53 13.16
N ILE A 81 -4.23 -9.29 12.92
CA ILE A 81 -5.10 -8.12 12.92
C ILE A 81 -4.99 -7.37 11.59
N THR A 82 -6.12 -6.89 11.09
CA THR A 82 -6.14 -6.00 9.92
C THR A 82 -6.39 -4.58 10.40
N ILE A 83 -5.52 -3.65 10.02
CA ILE A 83 -5.62 -2.25 10.44
C ILE A 83 -5.91 -1.35 9.24
N ASN A 84 -6.63 -0.26 9.51
CA ASN A 84 -6.87 0.79 8.52
C ASN A 84 -6.48 2.14 9.13
N LYS A 85 -5.41 2.72 8.58
CA LYS A 85 -4.97 4.11 8.77
C LYS A 85 -4.78 4.79 7.42
N VAL A 86 -5.70 4.53 6.48
CA VAL A 86 -5.67 4.99 5.09
C VAL A 86 -4.29 4.71 4.45
N CYS A 87 -3.67 5.67 3.76
CA CYS A 87 -2.38 5.50 3.07
C CYS A 87 -1.25 5.03 4.00
N LEU A 88 -1.34 5.29 5.30
CA LEU A 88 -0.31 4.95 6.29
C LEU A 88 -0.50 3.57 6.93
N SER A 89 -1.50 2.78 6.51
CA SER A 89 -1.83 1.49 7.14
C SER A 89 -0.63 0.55 7.20
N GLY A 90 0.11 0.39 6.09
CA GLY A 90 1.27 -0.50 6.05
C GLY A 90 2.41 -0.06 6.98
N LEU A 91 2.72 1.24 7.00
CA LEU A 91 3.76 1.77 7.88
C LEU A 91 3.32 1.77 9.36
N ALA A 92 2.03 1.97 9.63
CA ALA A 92 1.47 1.86 10.97
C ALA A 92 1.56 0.42 11.50
N ALA A 93 1.44 -0.59 10.64
CA ALA A 93 1.62 -1.98 11.04
C ALA A 93 3.04 -2.24 11.56
N ILE A 94 4.06 -1.70 10.88
CA ILE A 94 5.47 -1.79 11.33
C ILE A 94 5.65 -1.10 12.69
N GLY A 95 5.04 0.06 12.88
CA GLY A 95 5.06 0.76 14.17
C GLY A 95 4.37 0.00 15.31
N LEU A 96 3.32 -0.77 15.02
CA LEU A 96 2.67 -1.65 16.01
C LEU A 96 3.53 -2.89 16.30
N ALA A 97 4.16 -3.47 15.29
CA ALA A 97 5.10 -4.59 15.46
C ALA A 97 6.28 -4.21 16.35
N ASP A 98 6.90 -3.04 16.12
CA ASP A 98 7.97 -2.52 16.98
C ASP A 98 7.52 -2.35 18.43
N ARG A 99 6.28 -1.90 18.68
CA ARG A 99 5.73 -1.79 20.04
C ARG A 99 5.51 -3.16 20.69
N SER A 100 4.90 -4.11 19.98
CA SER A 100 4.66 -5.49 20.45
C SER A 100 5.98 -6.16 20.87
N ILE A 101 7.03 -6.01 20.04
CA ILE A 101 8.37 -6.51 20.32
C ILE A 101 9.01 -5.80 21.53
N ARG A 102 8.96 -4.46 21.58
CA ARG A 102 9.54 -3.68 22.70
C ARG A 102 8.88 -3.97 24.04
N LEU A 103 7.59 -4.31 24.03
CA LEU A 103 6.83 -4.69 25.22
C LEU A 103 7.08 -6.15 25.64
N GLY A 104 7.79 -6.93 24.83
CA GLY A 104 8.05 -8.35 25.07
C GLY A 104 6.82 -9.24 24.83
N GLU A 105 5.83 -8.75 24.07
CA GLU A 105 4.63 -9.51 23.71
C GLU A 105 4.89 -10.47 22.55
N SER A 106 5.80 -10.11 21.65
CA SER A 106 6.20 -10.90 20.48
C SER A 106 7.72 -10.89 20.29
N SER A 107 8.27 -11.95 19.71
CA SER A 107 9.67 -12.02 19.25
C SER A 107 9.78 -11.85 17.74
N PHE A 108 8.82 -12.36 16.97
CA PHE A 108 8.79 -12.25 15.51
C PHE A 108 7.40 -11.85 15.03
N VAL A 109 7.32 -10.74 14.29
CA VAL A 109 6.06 -10.19 13.79
C VAL A 109 6.18 -9.95 12.29
N VAL A 110 5.21 -10.45 11.53
CA VAL A 110 5.06 -10.08 10.11
C VAL A 110 4.21 -8.81 10.03
N ALA A 111 4.77 -7.75 9.47
CA ALA A 111 4.10 -6.46 9.36
C ALA A 111 4.12 -5.92 7.93
N GLY A 112 3.09 -5.19 7.52
CA GLY A 112 3.04 -4.65 6.17
C GLY A 112 1.67 -4.17 5.75
N GLY A 113 1.42 -4.15 4.44
CA GLY A 113 0.14 -3.76 3.88
C GLY A 113 -0.12 -4.37 2.51
N MET A 114 -1.38 -4.42 2.15
CA MET A 114 -1.85 -4.90 0.85
C MET A 114 -3.05 -4.09 0.40
N GLU A 115 -3.16 -3.87 -0.90
CA GLU A 115 -4.31 -3.18 -1.46
C GLU A 115 -4.57 -3.65 -2.89
N SER A 116 -5.85 -3.64 -3.28
CA SER A 116 -6.28 -3.89 -4.65
C SER A 116 -7.38 -2.89 -5.01
N MET A 117 -6.98 -1.67 -5.36
CA MET A 117 -7.91 -0.61 -5.75
C MET A 117 -8.73 -1.00 -6.98
N SER A 118 -8.18 -1.81 -7.89
CA SER A 118 -8.88 -2.37 -9.05
C SER A 118 -10.06 -3.27 -8.69
N ASN A 119 -10.11 -3.83 -7.49
CA ASN A 119 -11.16 -4.75 -7.05
C ASN A 119 -12.16 -4.10 -6.08
N ALA A 120 -12.00 -2.80 -5.80
CA ALA A 120 -12.93 -2.06 -4.96
C ALA A 120 -14.34 -2.10 -5.57
N PRO A 121 -15.35 -2.57 -4.82
CA PRO A 121 -16.69 -2.69 -5.36
C PRO A 121 -17.40 -1.34 -5.40
N HIS A 122 -18.52 -1.30 -6.10
CA HIS A 122 -19.55 -0.32 -5.82
C HIS A 122 -20.57 -0.90 -4.82
N VAL A 123 -21.13 -0.08 -3.95
CA VAL A 123 -22.10 -0.49 -2.91
C VAL A 123 -23.37 0.34 -2.95
N LEU A 124 -24.49 -0.30 -2.59
CA LEU A 124 -25.79 0.36 -2.39
C LEU A 124 -26.17 0.23 -0.90
N LYS A 125 -25.92 1.30 -0.13
CA LYS A 125 -25.93 1.28 1.34
C LYS A 125 -27.32 1.02 1.92
N GLU A 126 -28.35 1.51 1.24
CA GLU A 126 -29.74 1.50 1.67
C GLU A 126 -30.42 0.15 1.41
N LEU A 127 -29.79 -0.75 0.63
CA LEU A 127 -30.42 -1.97 0.13
C LEU A 127 -30.96 -2.87 1.25
N ARG A 128 -30.28 -2.91 2.40
CA ARG A 128 -30.68 -3.75 3.54
C ARG A 128 -32.04 -3.33 4.12
N ALA A 129 -32.34 -2.04 4.16
CA ALA A 129 -33.62 -1.51 4.63
C ALA A 129 -34.64 -1.32 3.48
N GLY A 130 -34.16 -1.33 2.23
CA GLY A 130 -34.90 -1.01 1.03
C GLY A 130 -34.98 0.50 0.77
N SER A 131 -34.93 0.91 -0.50
CA SER A 131 -35.29 2.28 -0.90
C SER A 131 -36.80 2.33 -1.14
N ARG A 132 -37.53 2.96 -0.20
CA ARG A 132 -39.01 2.94 -0.21
C ARG A 132 -39.63 3.79 -1.33
N LEU A 133 -39.02 4.93 -1.64
CA LEU A 133 -39.46 5.85 -2.68
C LEU A 133 -38.29 6.78 -3.02
N GLY A 134 -38.05 7.03 -4.31
CA GLY A 134 -36.98 7.90 -4.80
C GLY A 134 -35.73 7.13 -5.23
N ASP A 135 -34.70 7.89 -5.60
CA ASP A 135 -33.46 7.36 -6.17
C ASP A 135 -32.61 6.63 -5.12
N ALA A 136 -31.75 5.72 -5.58
CA ALA A 136 -30.72 5.07 -4.78
C ALA A 136 -29.35 5.28 -5.45
N THR A 137 -28.35 5.62 -4.65
CA THR A 137 -27.00 5.92 -5.16
C THR A 137 -26.11 4.70 -5.06
N LEU A 138 -25.52 4.33 -6.20
CA LEU A 138 -24.45 3.36 -6.24
C LEU A 138 -23.13 4.07 -5.91
N VAL A 139 -22.56 3.77 -4.74
CA VAL A 139 -21.37 4.44 -4.20
C VAL A 139 -20.11 3.68 -4.58
N ASP A 140 -19.14 4.36 -5.21
CA ASP A 140 -17.80 3.83 -5.45
C ASP A 140 -17.02 3.77 -4.11
N VAL A 141 -16.67 2.56 -3.66
CA VAL A 141 -15.94 2.36 -2.39
C VAL A 141 -14.51 2.88 -2.47
N MET A 142 -13.85 2.79 -3.62
CA MET A 142 -12.47 3.29 -3.76
C MET A 142 -12.42 4.78 -3.47
N LEU A 143 -13.35 5.53 -4.06
CA LEU A 143 -13.48 6.96 -3.78
C LEU A 143 -13.94 7.18 -2.34
N HIS A 144 -15.04 6.57 -1.93
CA HIS A 144 -15.68 6.87 -0.65
C HIS A 144 -14.82 6.51 0.57
N ASP A 145 -14.20 5.32 0.59
CA ASP A 145 -13.45 4.81 1.75
C ASP A 145 -11.94 5.12 1.67
N GLY A 146 -11.42 5.41 0.47
CA GLY A 146 -9.99 5.62 0.24
C GLY A 146 -9.56 7.05 -0.13
N LEU A 147 -10.39 7.78 -0.89
CA LEU A 147 -9.95 9.00 -1.59
C LEU A 147 -10.87 10.22 -1.38
N PHE A 148 -11.82 10.14 -0.44
CA PHE A 148 -12.78 11.20 -0.15
C PHE A 148 -12.67 11.67 1.30
N CYS A 149 -12.58 12.98 1.49
CA CYS A 149 -12.46 13.59 2.81
C CYS A 149 -13.80 13.52 3.54
N ALA A 150 -13.87 12.75 4.61
CA ALA A 150 -15.07 12.66 5.43
C ALA A 150 -15.42 13.99 6.15
N PHE A 151 -14.48 14.93 6.27
CA PHE A 151 -14.69 16.21 6.94
C PHE A 151 -15.07 17.32 5.95
N ASP A 152 -14.22 17.56 4.96
CA ASP A 152 -14.39 18.65 4.00
C ASP A 152 -15.31 18.29 2.83
N GLN A 153 -15.72 17.02 2.72
CA GLN A 153 -16.64 16.52 1.70
C GLN A 153 -16.15 16.77 0.27
N CYS A 154 -14.86 16.56 0.02
CA CYS A 154 -14.22 16.66 -1.28
C CYS A 154 -13.20 15.53 -1.48
N THR A 155 -12.76 15.32 -2.71
CA THR A 155 -11.68 14.36 -3.01
C THR A 155 -10.34 14.83 -2.44
N MET A 156 -9.42 13.89 -2.21
CA MET A 156 -8.06 14.22 -1.76
C MET A 156 -7.32 15.15 -2.74
N GLY A 157 -7.59 15.01 -4.04
CA GLY A 157 -7.01 15.87 -5.07
C GLY A 157 -7.51 17.31 -5.01
N GLU A 158 -8.83 17.50 -4.83
CA GLU A 158 -9.41 18.85 -4.66
C GLU A 158 -8.87 19.54 -3.41
N SER A 159 -8.84 18.84 -2.27
CA SER A 159 -8.26 19.38 -1.03
C SER A 159 -6.78 19.78 -1.21
N SER A 160 -6.04 18.96 -1.97
CA SER A 160 -4.63 19.22 -2.25
C SER A 160 -4.41 20.40 -3.19
N ASP A 161 -5.20 20.54 -4.26
CA ASP A 161 -5.13 21.68 -5.17
C ASP A 161 -5.41 23.02 -4.44
N LEU A 162 -6.41 23.02 -3.55
CA LEU A 162 -6.72 24.18 -2.72
C LEU A 162 -5.55 24.56 -1.79
N LYS A 163 -4.88 23.56 -1.19
CA LYS A 163 -3.74 23.79 -0.30
C LYS A 163 -2.48 24.19 -1.07
N ASN A 164 -2.22 23.60 -2.24
CA ASN A 164 -1.12 23.97 -3.13
C ASN A 164 -1.17 25.47 -3.46
N ARG A 165 -2.35 25.99 -3.78
CA ARG A 165 -2.57 27.42 -4.04
C ARG A 165 -2.17 28.31 -2.85
N GLN A 166 -2.51 27.89 -1.63
CA GLN A 166 -2.15 28.64 -0.42
C GLN A 166 -0.65 28.60 -0.13
N LEU A 167 0.00 27.49 -0.44
CA LEU A 167 1.44 27.28 -0.25
C LEU A 167 2.29 27.83 -1.39
N GLY A 168 1.68 28.23 -2.50
CA GLY A 168 2.39 28.70 -3.69
C GLY A 168 3.13 27.59 -4.43
N ILE A 169 2.70 26.33 -4.31
CA ILE A 169 3.29 25.19 -5.03
C ILE A 169 2.80 25.25 -6.48
N SER A 170 3.71 25.56 -7.41
CA SER A 170 3.36 25.78 -8.81
C SER A 170 3.10 24.46 -9.56
N ARG A 171 2.47 24.58 -10.72
CA ARG A 171 2.27 23.45 -11.65
C ARG A 171 3.61 22.97 -12.19
N GLU A 172 4.49 23.90 -12.50
CA GLU A 172 5.81 23.66 -13.09
C GLU A 172 6.69 22.83 -12.14
N GLU A 173 6.71 23.18 -10.84
CA GLU A 173 7.43 22.42 -9.81
C GLU A 173 6.89 20.98 -9.67
N GLN A 174 5.57 20.81 -9.71
CA GLN A 174 4.93 19.48 -9.63
C GLN A 174 5.28 18.61 -10.84
N ASP A 175 5.24 19.18 -12.04
CA ASP A 175 5.57 18.47 -13.28
C ASP A 175 7.07 18.15 -13.37
N GLU A 176 7.95 19.05 -12.95
CA GLU A 176 9.40 18.79 -12.85
C GLU A 176 9.69 17.64 -11.88
N TRP A 177 9.06 17.65 -10.70
CA TRP A 177 9.20 16.58 -9.72
C TRP A 177 8.73 15.23 -10.28
N SER A 178 7.58 15.19 -10.94
CA SER A 178 7.03 13.96 -11.50
C SER A 178 7.90 13.41 -12.64
N ALA A 179 8.40 14.27 -13.54
CA ALA A 179 9.33 13.86 -14.59
C ALA A 179 10.62 13.27 -14.01
N ALA A 180 11.18 13.91 -12.98
CA ALA A 180 12.35 13.40 -12.27
C ALA A 180 12.05 12.07 -11.55
N SER A 181 10.84 11.90 -10.99
CA SER A 181 10.41 10.65 -10.37
C SER A 181 10.39 9.51 -11.37
N HIS A 182 9.77 9.70 -12.54
CA HIS A 182 9.77 8.70 -13.61
C HIS A 182 11.18 8.33 -14.06
N ALA A 183 12.05 9.33 -14.28
CA ALA A 183 13.44 9.09 -14.68
C ALA A 183 14.21 8.26 -13.64
N ARG A 184 14.08 8.59 -12.35
CA ARG A 184 14.71 7.83 -11.26
C ARG A 184 14.22 6.38 -11.20
N THR A 185 12.92 6.15 -11.33
CA THR A 185 12.37 4.79 -11.32
C THR A 185 12.88 3.98 -12.51
N ILE A 186 12.96 4.57 -13.71
CA ILE A 186 13.53 3.90 -14.89
C ILE A 186 14.97 3.49 -14.63
N THR A 187 15.81 4.42 -14.15
CA THR A 187 17.21 4.12 -13.82
C THR A 187 17.32 3.00 -12.78
N ALA A 188 16.48 3.02 -11.73
CA ALA A 188 16.48 1.99 -10.70
C ALA A 188 16.04 0.62 -11.24
N THR A 189 15.03 0.57 -12.12
CA THR A 189 14.59 -0.66 -12.78
C THR A 189 15.68 -1.20 -13.70
N GLU A 190 16.27 -0.38 -14.55
CA GLU A 190 17.33 -0.77 -15.49
C GLU A 190 18.63 -1.20 -14.78
N SER A 191 18.94 -0.61 -13.63
CA SER A 191 20.09 -1.01 -12.82
C SER A 191 19.83 -2.26 -11.96
N GLY A 192 18.61 -2.79 -11.94
CA GLY A 192 18.22 -3.92 -11.10
C GLY A 192 18.09 -3.59 -9.61
N ALA A 193 17.95 -2.31 -9.23
CA ALA A 193 17.91 -1.89 -7.83
C ALA A 193 16.70 -2.45 -7.05
N PHE A 194 15.63 -2.82 -7.76
CA PHE A 194 14.43 -3.41 -7.15
C PHE A 194 14.44 -4.95 -7.09
N ALA A 195 15.46 -5.62 -7.64
CA ALA A 195 15.49 -7.08 -7.74
C ALA A 195 15.43 -7.76 -6.35
N ASP A 196 16.07 -7.15 -5.34
CA ASP A 196 16.13 -7.69 -3.99
C ASP A 196 14.85 -7.45 -3.17
N GLU A 197 13.96 -6.55 -3.62
CA GLU A 197 12.71 -6.22 -2.94
C GLU A 197 11.46 -6.76 -3.63
N ILE A 198 11.45 -6.92 -4.96
CA ILE A 198 10.28 -7.42 -5.70
C ILE A 198 10.19 -8.95 -5.63
N VAL A 199 9.03 -9.47 -5.21
CA VAL A 199 8.63 -10.88 -5.32
C VAL A 199 7.76 -11.04 -6.58
N PRO A 200 8.08 -11.99 -7.48
CA PRO A 200 7.27 -12.25 -8.65
C PRO A 200 5.88 -12.76 -8.27
N VAL A 201 4.84 -12.20 -8.89
CA VAL A 201 3.45 -12.63 -8.71
C VAL A 201 3.02 -13.48 -9.91
N THR A 202 2.54 -14.68 -9.64
CA THR A 202 2.04 -15.58 -10.69
C THR A 202 0.55 -15.34 -10.93
N ILE A 203 0.20 -14.91 -12.14
CA ILE A 203 -1.17 -14.57 -12.56
C ILE A 203 -1.75 -15.72 -13.38
N PRO A 204 -2.74 -16.47 -12.84
CA PRO A 204 -3.39 -17.56 -13.57
C PRO A 204 -4.07 -17.07 -14.85
N GLN A 205 -3.90 -17.84 -15.93
CA GLN A 205 -4.56 -17.57 -17.20
C GLN A 205 -5.71 -18.55 -17.42
N ARG A 206 -6.83 -18.09 -18.01
CA ARG A 206 -7.95 -18.97 -18.38
C ARG A 206 -7.52 -20.03 -19.40
N LYS A 207 -6.54 -19.71 -20.25
CA LYS A 207 -5.92 -20.59 -21.24
C LYS A 207 -4.44 -20.24 -21.35
N GLY A 208 -3.58 -21.25 -21.33
CA GLY A 208 -2.13 -21.09 -21.41
C GLY A 208 -1.47 -21.07 -20.03
N ASP A 209 -0.15 -20.88 -20.05
CA ASP A 209 0.67 -20.84 -18.85
C ASP A 209 0.41 -19.57 -18.04
N ALA A 210 0.68 -19.63 -16.73
CA ALA A 210 0.55 -18.47 -15.86
C ALA A 210 1.57 -17.40 -16.26
N VAL A 211 1.14 -16.13 -16.19
CA VAL A 211 2.01 -14.99 -16.45
C VAL A 211 2.72 -14.61 -15.17
N VAL A 212 4.04 -14.47 -15.23
CA VAL A 212 4.83 -13.94 -14.10
C VAL A 212 4.89 -12.43 -14.22
N PHE A 213 4.50 -11.74 -13.16
CA PHE A 213 4.54 -10.27 -13.05
C PHE A 213 5.53 -9.86 -11.98
N ASP A 214 6.61 -9.20 -12.39
CA ASP A 214 7.78 -8.88 -11.54
C ASP A 214 8.32 -7.47 -11.78
N THR A 215 7.61 -6.63 -12.55
CA THR A 215 8.06 -5.30 -12.94
C THR A 215 6.95 -4.28 -12.74
N ASP A 216 7.26 -3.15 -12.08
CA ASP A 216 6.31 -2.06 -11.83
C ASP A 216 5.77 -1.48 -13.15
N GLU A 217 4.45 -1.52 -13.38
CA GLU A 217 3.87 -1.22 -14.71
C GLU A 217 3.40 0.23 -14.89
N GLY A 218 3.50 1.05 -13.83
CA GLY A 218 3.04 2.44 -13.84
C GLY A 218 4.02 3.43 -14.50
N VAL A 219 5.27 3.03 -14.69
CA VAL A 219 6.35 3.95 -15.09
C VAL A 219 6.28 4.24 -16.59
N ARG A 220 6.40 5.52 -16.97
CA ARG A 220 6.33 5.97 -18.37
C ARG A 220 7.69 6.48 -18.83
N ALA A 221 8.30 5.78 -19.78
CA ALA A 221 9.54 6.20 -20.41
C ALA A 221 9.35 7.49 -21.22
N GLY A 222 10.35 8.38 -21.16
CA GLY A 222 10.34 9.65 -21.90
C GLY A 222 9.39 10.72 -21.35
N THR A 223 8.85 10.56 -20.14
CA THR A 223 8.09 11.63 -19.47
C THR A 223 8.99 12.84 -19.24
N THR A 224 8.55 14.01 -19.72
CA THR A 224 9.21 15.31 -19.48
C THR A 224 8.24 16.32 -18.87
N SER A 225 8.76 17.33 -18.16
CA SER A 225 7.95 18.43 -17.64
C SER A 225 7.10 19.09 -18.75
N GLU A 226 7.65 19.25 -19.96
CA GLU A 226 6.89 19.79 -21.10
C GLU A 226 5.69 18.91 -21.49
N THR A 227 5.89 17.59 -21.55
CA THR A 227 4.79 16.67 -21.87
C THR A 227 3.72 16.63 -20.78
N LEU A 228 4.14 16.76 -19.51
CA LEU A 228 3.25 16.81 -18.36
C LEU A 228 2.47 18.13 -18.34
N GLY A 229 3.10 19.26 -18.67
CA GLY A 229 2.49 20.59 -18.71
C GLY A 229 1.29 20.71 -19.66
N ARG A 230 1.19 19.81 -20.65
CA ARG A 230 0.06 19.74 -21.59
C ARG A 230 -1.19 19.08 -21.01
N LEU A 231 -1.08 18.42 -19.85
CA LEU A 231 -2.20 17.74 -19.21
C LEU A 231 -3.15 18.74 -18.56
N ARG A 232 -4.45 18.47 -18.68
CA ARG A 232 -5.50 19.23 -18.01
C ARG A 232 -5.51 18.94 -16.50
N PRO A 233 -5.88 19.92 -15.67
CA PRO A 233 -6.16 19.69 -14.26
C PRO A 233 -7.16 18.54 -14.05
N ALA A 234 -6.93 17.73 -13.01
CA ALA A 234 -7.70 16.50 -12.77
C ALA A 234 -8.86 16.70 -11.78
N PHE A 235 -8.82 17.73 -10.93
CA PHE A 235 -9.71 17.86 -9.79
C PHE A 235 -10.51 19.18 -9.80
N VAL A 236 -9.83 20.32 -9.96
CA VAL A 236 -10.49 21.63 -10.10
C VAL A 236 -10.02 22.33 -11.38
N ASP A 237 -10.89 23.13 -12.01
CA ASP A 237 -10.65 23.70 -13.34
C ASP A 237 -9.37 24.56 -13.43
N ASP A 238 -9.04 25.29 -12.35
CA ASP A 238 -7.84 26.10 -12.20
C ASP A 238 -6.78 25.43 -11.30
N GLY A 239 -6.84 24.10 -11.23
CA GLY A 239 -5.96 23.26 -10.42
C GLY A 239 -4.56 23.10 -11.01
N THR A 240 -3.65 22.67 -10.16
CA THR A 240 -2.26 22.37 -10.51
C THR A 240 -2.01 20.87 -10.64
N ILE A 241 -2.84 20.05 -10.00
CA ILE A 241 -2.69 18.61 -10.02
C ILE A 241 -3.33 18.03 -11.29
N THR A 242 -2.61 17.13 -11.93
CA THR A 242 -3.01 16.38 -13.12
C THR A 242 -2.77 14.90 -12.94
N ALA A 243 -3.31 14.09 -13.85
CA ALA A 243 -3.03 12.65 -13.88
C ALA A 243 -1.53 12.32 -14.10
N GLY A 244 -0.72 13.29 -14.51
CA GLY A 244 0.72 13.10 -14.74
C GLY A 244 1.60 13.55 -13.58
N ASN A 245 1.08 14.28 -12.59
CA ASN A 245 1.83 14.71 -11.41
C ASN A 245 1.19 14.28 -10.07
N ALA A 246 0.08 13.53 -10.13
CA ALA A 246 -0.48 12.77 -9.02
C ALA A 246 0.01 11.30 -9.02
N SER A 247 -0.05 10.64 -7.87
CA SER A 247 0.17 9.20 -7.77
C SER A 247 -0.92 8.42 -8.51
N GLN A 248 -0.60 7.18 -8.87
CA GLN A 248 -1.53 6.30 -9.56
C GLN A 248 -2.49 5.62 -8.58
N ILE A 249 -3.63 5.19 -9.10
CA ILE A 249 -4.44 4.15 -8.47
C ILE A 249 -3.77 2.82 -8.80
N SER A 250 -3.52 2.01 -7.78
CA SER A 250 -2.60 0.89 -7.89
C SER A 250 -3.01 -0.31 -7.04
N ASP A 251 -2.47 -1.47 -7.42
CA ASP A 251 -2.61 -2.73 -6.70
C ASP A 251 -1.23 -3.22 -6.26
N GLY A 252 -1.10 -3.78 -5.06
CA GLY A 252 0.15 -4.35 -4.58
C GLY A 252 0.13 -4.81 -3.12
N GLY A 253 1.18 -5.51 -2.71
CA GLY A 253 1.43 -5.89 -1.33
C GLY A 253 2.89 -5.70 -0.94
N ALA A 254 3.15 -5.40 0.33
CA ALA A 254 4.50 -5.29 0.89
C ALA A 254 4.52 -5.80 2.33
N ALA A 255 5.57 -6.52 2.71
CA ALA A 255 5.76 -7.11 4.02
C ALA A 255 7.20 -6.92 4.50
N VAL A 256 7.34 -6.87 5.82
CA VAL A 256 8.61 -6.98 6.54
C VAL A 256 8.46 -8.03 7.64
N VAL A 257 9.56 -8.70 7.96
CA VAL A 257 9.70 -9.49 9.19
C VAL A 257 10.43 -8.61 10.20
N ALA A 258 9.71 -8.21 11.25
CA ALA A 258 10.25 -7.49 12.39
C ALA A 258 10.54 -8.48 13.52
N ALA A 259 11.68 -8.32 14.19
CA ALA A 259 12.11 -9.23 15.24
C ALA A 259 12.70 -8.51 16.46
N ASP A 260 12.62 -9.14 17.62
CA ASP A 260 13.54 -8.84 18.71
C ASP A 260 14.98 -9.14 18.28
N ARG A 261 15.91 -8.25 18.64
CA ARG A 261 17.32 -8.37 18.24
C ARG A 261 17.95 -9.66 18.77
N GLY A 262 17.74 -9.98 20.05
CA GLY A 262 18.32 -11.17 20.66
C GLY A 262 17.73 -12.46 20.08
N ALA A 263 16.43 -12.47 19.82
CA ALA A 263 15.76 -13.58 19.15
C ALA A 263 16.28 -13.79 17.72
N ALA A 264 16.44 -12.71 16.93
CA ALA A 264 16.99 -12.78 15.58
C ALA A 264 18.43 -13.32 15.56
N GLU A 265 19.29 -12.82 16.46
CA GLU A 265 20.68 -13.28 16.61
C GLU A 265 20.75 -14.75 17.03
N ALA A 266 19.91 -15.17 17.99
CA ALA A 266 19.84 -16.56 18.44
C ALA A 266 19.33 -17.51 17.36
N ALA A 267 18.44 -17.05 16.48
CA ALA A 267 17.93 -17.80 15.33
C ALA A 267 18.85 -17.73 14.10
N GLY A 268 19.93 -16.94 14.15
CA GLY A 268 20.88 -16.80 13.04
C GLY A 268 20.31 -16.04 11.83
N LEU A 269 19.29 -15.20 12.04
CA LEU A 269 18.65 -14.43 10.97
C LEU A 269 19.48 -13.20 10.60
N PRO A 270 19.45 -12.76 9.33
CA PRO A 270 20.10 -11.51 8.94
C PRO A 270 19.43 -10.31 9.61
N ILE A 271 20.20 -9.24 9.86
CA ILE A 271 19.69 -7.96 10.35
C ILE A 271 19.95 -6.92 9.28
N LEU A 272 18.88 -6.47 8.61
CA LEU A 272 18.92 -5.51 7.51
C LEU A 272 18.91 -4.06 8.03
N ALA A 273 18.09 -3.80 9.04
CA ALA A 273 17.89 -2.48 9.62
C ALA A 273 17.38 -2.56 11.07
N GLU A 274 17.43 -1.44 11.78
CA GLU A 274 16.81 -1.26 13.10
C GLU A 274 15.75 -0.16 13.04
N VAL A 275 14.60 -0.40 13.65
CA VAL A 275 13.56 0.62 13.86
C VAL A 275 13.98 1.52 15.02
N VAL A 276 14.70 2.60 14.70
CA VAL A 276 15.19 3.55 15.71
C VAL A 276 14.02 4.24 16.41
N ALA A 277 13.06 4.75 15.64
CA ALA A 277 11.89 5.47 16.15
C ALA A 277 10.69 5.36 15.21
N TYR A 278 9.50 5.48 15.79
CA TYR A 278 8.23 5.59 15.08
C TYR A 278 7.40 6.73 15.65
N GLY A 279 6.86 7.58 14.78
CA GLY A 279 6.08 8.76 15.15
C GLY A 279 4.79 8.87 14.34
N GLN A 280 3.78 9.53 14.92
CA GLN A 280 2.55 9.91 14.24
C GLN A 280 2.10 11.27 14.75
N ILE A 281 1.60 12.11 13.84
CA ILE A 281 1.00 13.41 14.17
C ILE A 281 -0.44 13.48 13.66
N GLY A 282 -1.31 14.10 14.45
CA GLY A 282 -2.63 14.55 14.01
C GLY A 282 -2.59 16.02 13.62
N GLY A 283 -3.22 16.35 12.50
CA GLY A 283 -3.32 17.72 12.00
C GLY A 283 -4.33 18.59 12.73
N ARG A 284 -4.22 19.92 12.54
CA ARG A 284 -5.26 20.89 12.96
C ARG A 284 -6.46 20.94 12.00
N ASP A 285 -6.27 20.44 10.79
CA ASP A 285 -7.25 20.39 9.70
C ASP A 285 -7.09 19.07 8.92
N ALA A 286 -7.95 18.85 7.94
CA ALA A 286 -7.97 17.62 7.14
C ALA A 286 -6.91 17.58 6.01
N THR A 287 -6.09 18.62 5.84
CA THR A 287 -5.03 18.67 4.82
C THR A 287 -3.77 17.92 5.25
N LEU A 288 -3.05 17.39 4.26
CA LEU A 288 -1.86 16.54 4.46
C LEU A 288 -0.51 17.28 4.37
N HIS A 289 -0.48 18.50 3.80
CA HIS A 289 0.76 19.18 3.40
C HIS A 289 1.67 19.56 4.57
N GLU A 290 1.10 19.95 5.71
CA GLU A 290 1.84 20.51 6.85
C GLU A 290 1.93 19.50 8.01
N ARG A 291 2.16 18.22 7.68
CA ARG A 291 2.16 17.09 8.60
C ARG A 291 3.49 16.31 8.51
N PRO A 292 4.56 16.76 9.20
CA PRO A 292 5.84 16.06 9.22
C PRO A 292 5.77 14.71 9.96
#